data_AF-A0A7K4LBP3-F1
#
_entry.id   AF-A0A7K4LBP3-F1
#
_cell.length_a   1.000
_cell.length_b   1.000
_cell.length_c   1.000
_cell.angle_alpha   90.00
_cell.angle_beta   90.00
_cell.angle_gamma   90.00
#
_symmetry.space_group_name_H-M   'P 1'
#
loop_
_entity.id
_entity.type
_entity.pdbx_description
1 polymer ?
#
loop_
_entity_poly.entity_id
_entity_poly.type
_entity_poly.pdbx_seq_one_letter_code
_entity_poly.pdbx_strand_id
1 'polypeptide(L)'
;SQLAAWVFLLLVPAFSDGGKLLVVPMDGSHWLSMKPVVEKLTERGHEVVVIIPEVNWRMGKTPDYTVKTYAVPYTLEELNNAFHEYYMSHLEGLPFPQNVVAQYRSGMTIFSTLFSQCKGLFGNKEMVQYLNQSNFDAILTDPVTMCGTVVANYISAPSIFFMRGFPCGLHYTANQCPNPVSYVPRLFTFNSDRMTFFERVENALVAILELGYCEDIYSQVVRFTSELLQRDVTLLELLSSASIWLLRFDYVFEYVRPVMPNMIFIGGINCAEKKPLPK
;
A
#
# COMPACT_ATOMS: atom_id res chain seq x y z
N SER A 1 2.49 35.08 41.70
CA SER A 1 1.80 35.79 40.61
C SER A 1 1.13 34.76 39.71
N GLN A 2 -0.21 34.73 39.64
CA GLN A 2 -0.94 33.81 38.74
C GLN A 2 -0.47 33.96 37.28
N LEU A 3 -0.08 35.18 36.86
CA LEU A 3 0.53 35.42 35.55
C LEU A 3 1.79 34.57 35.25
N ALA A 4 2.63 34.26 36.24
CA ALA A 4 3.83 33.46 36.02
C ALA A 4 3.50 31.97 35.75
N ALA A 5 2.41 31.47 36.33
CA ALA A 5 1.93 30.10 36.09
C ALA A 5 1.30 29.96 34.68
N TRP A 6 0.60 30.99 34.20
CA TRP A 6 0.08 31.02 32.84
C TRP A 6 1.18 31.14 31.77
N VAL A 7 2.24 31.90 32.05
CA VAL A 7 3.41 32.01 31.16
C VAL A 7 4.20 30.68 31.12
N PHE A 8 4.27 29.93 32.22
CA PHE A 8 4.88 28.61 32.23
C PHE A 8 4.11 27.58 31.38
N LEU A 9 2.78 27.62 31.39
CA LEU A 9 1.92 26.78 30.52
C LEU A 9 2.05 27.08 29.02
N LEU A 10 2.49 28.29 28.66
CA LEU A 10 2.76 28.69 27.27
C LEU A 10 4.19 28.39 26.81
N LEU A 11 5.10 28.08 27.76
CA LEU A 11 6.52 27.76 27.50
C LEU A 11 6.83 26.27 27.56
N VAL A 12 5.91 25.45 28.08
CA VAL A 12 5.91 24.02 27.76
C VAL A 12 5.53 23.96 26.28
N PRO A 13 6.41 23.50 25.37
CA PRO A 13 5.95 23.19 24.02
C PRO A 13 4.76 22.27 24.25
N ALA A 14 3.57 22.65 23.78
CA ALA A 14 2.46 21.73 23.77
C ALA A 14 3.00 20.51 23.04
N PHE A 15 3.33 19.45 23.79
CA PHE A 15 3.49 18.13 23.23
C PHE A 15 2.11 17.88 22.68
N SER A 16 1.92 18.21 21.39
CA SER A 16 0.76 17.80 20.64
C SER A 16 0.69 16.31 20.91
N ASP A 17 -0.34 15.87 21.61
CA ASP A 17 -0.54 14.47 21.92
C ASP A 17 -0.67 13.76 20.56
N GLY A 18 0.43 13.13 20.12
CA GLY A 18 0.51 12.56 18.79
C GLY A 18 -0.34 11.30 18.78
N GLY A 19 -1.24 11.18 17.81
CA GLY A 19 -2.08 9.99 17.70
C GLY A 19 -1.26 8.70 17.62
N LYS A 20 -1.85 7.61 18.11
CA LYS A 20 -1.31 6.26 18.11
C LYS A 20 -1.57 5.59 16.77
N LEU A 21 -0.50 5.37 16.00
CA LEU A 21 -0.55 4.87 14.64
C LEU A 21 -0.07 3.41 14.57
N LEU A 22 -0.89 2.57 13.95
CA LEU A 22 -0.45 1.25 13.51
C LEU A 22 0.08 1.35 12.08
N VAL A 23 1.27 0.81 11.84
CA VAL A 23 1.88 0.74 10.52
C VAL A 23 1.89 -0.71 10.05
N VAL A 24 1.23 -0.96 8.92
CA VAL A 24 1.25 -2.26 8.22
C VAL A 24 1.89 -2.07 6.84
N PRO A 25 3.22 -2.22 6.74
CA PRO A 25 3.95 -1.92 5.52
C PRO A 25 3.88 -3.07 4.50
N MET A 26 4.28 -2.77 3.27
CA MET A 26 4.80 -3.76 2.33
C MET A 26 6.34 -3.64 2.32
N ASP A 27 7.02 -4.77 2.30
CA ASP A 27 8.48 -4.89 2.33
C ASP A 27 9.22 -4.33 1.09
N GLY A 28 10.51 -4.58 0.95
CA GLY A 28 11.27 -4.23 -0.24
C GLY A 28 11.33 -2.73 -0.49
N SER A 29 11.13 -2.31 -1.73
CA SER A 29 11.20 -0.89 -2.12
C SER A 29 10.06 -0.04 -1.55
N HIS A 30 8.93 -0.66 -1.20
CA HIS A 30 7.79 0.02 -0.59
C HIS A 30 8.16 0.47 0.83
N TRP A 31 8.73 -0.43 1.63
CA TRP A 31 9.23 -0.12 2.96
C TRP A 31 10.32 0.95 2.96
N LEU A 32 11.27 0.90 2.01
CA LEU A 32 12.32 1.92 1.90
C LEU A 32 11.78 3.34 1.72
N SER A 33 10.64 3.51 1.04
CA SER A 33 9.99 4.82 0.87
C SER A 33 9.15 5.20 2.08
N MET A 34 8.60 4.22 2.79
CA MET A 34 7.70 4.43 3.92
C MET A 34 8.46 4.72 5.22
N LYS A 35 9.60 4.05 5.42
CA LYS A 35 10.40 4.14 6.64
C LYS A 35 10.74 5.58 7.04
N PRO A 36 11.22 6.48 6.16
CA PRO A 36 11.48 7.87 6.53
C PRO A 36 10.22 8.62 6.99
N VAL A 37 9.05 8.29 6.44
CA VAL A 37 7.77 8.87 6.87
C VAL A 37 7.42 8.40 8.28
N VAL A 38 7.61 7.10 8.56
CA VAL A 38 7.38 6.49 9.87
C VAL A 38 8.30 7.12 10.92
N GLU A 39 9.59 7.24 10.64
CA GLU A 39 10.57 7.92 11.50
C GLU A 39 10.16 9.35 11.79
N LYS A 40 9.72 10.10 10.75
CA LYS A 40 9.29 11.49 10.92
C LYS A 40 7.99 11.63 11.71
N LEU A 41 7.07 10.67 11.62
CA LEU A 41 5.85 10.64 12.44
C LEU A 41 6.20 10.45 13.91
N THR A 42 7.10 9.50 14.20
CA THR A 42 7.64 9.29 15.55
C THR A 42 8.32 10.55 16.09
N GLU A 43 9.20 11.20 15.32
CA GLU A 43 9.85 12.45 15.71
C GLU A 43 8.86 13.59 16.01
N ARG A 44 7.66 13.55 15.41
CA ARG A 44 6.58 14.52 15.66
C ARG A 44 5.70 14.16 16.86
N GLY A 45 6.04 13.11 17.61
CA GLY A 45 5.38 12.75 18.86
C GLY A 45 4.27 11.70 18.72
N HIS A 46 4.08 11.09 17.55
CA HIS A 46 3.13 9.99 17.38
C HIS A 46 3.65 8.70 18.04
N GLU A 47 2.78 8.00 18.79
CA GLU A 47 3.06 6.62 19.21
C GLU A 47 2.95 5.70 17.98
N VAL A 48 4.08 5.21 17.48
CA VAL A 48 4.12 4.38 16.27
C VAL A 48 4.41 2.93 16.62
N VAL A 49 3.56 2.03 16.12
CA VAL A 49 3.76 0.58 16.17
C VAL A 49 3.82 0.04 14.75
N VAL A 50 4.94 -0.58 14.37
CA VAL A 50 5.10 -1.24 13.07
C VAL A 50 4.99 -2.75 13.26
N ILE A 51 4.06 -3.38 12.52
CA ILE A 51 3.88 -4.83 12.52
C ILE A 51 4.55 -5.42 11.26
N ILE A 52 5.50 -6.33 11.44
CA ILE A 52 6.29 -6.92 10.35
C ILE A 52 6.34 -8.46 10.45
N PRO A 53 6.35 -9.19 9.33
CA PRO A 53 6.63 -10.63 9.34
C PRO A 53 8.08 -10.92 9.75
N GLU A 54 8.32 -12.05 10.41
CA GLU A 54 9.68 -12.47 10.80
C GLU A 54 10.58 -12.71 9.58
N VAL A 55 10.02 -13.26 8.49
CA VAL A 55 10.69 -13.44 7.21
C VAL A 55 10.36 -12.27 6.31
N ASN A 56 11.37 -11.43 6.09
CA ASN A 56 11.29 -10.21 5.30
C ASN A 56 12.67 -9.89 4.66
N TRP A 57 12.68 -9.00 3.66
CA TRP A 57 13.85 -8.54 2.93
C TRP A 57 14.55 -7.35 3.58
N ARG A 58 13.81 -6.36 4.08
CA ARG A 58 14.37 -5.04 4.46
C ARG A 58 13.84 -4.48 5.77
N MET A 59 12.90 -5.14 6.41
CA MET A 59 12.29 -4.68 7.67
C MET A 59 13.10 -5.16 8.87
N GLY A 60 13.18 -4.34 9.91
CA GLY A 60 14.02 -4.65 11.06
C GLY A 60 13.60 -3.89 12.30
N LYS A 61 14.14 -4.33 13.43
CA LYS A 61 13.97 -3.63 14.71
C LYS A 61 14.75 -2.31 14.69
N THR A 62 14.21 -1.31 15.38
CA THR A 62 14.86 -0.01 15.62
C THR A 62 14.49 0.46 17.02
N PRO A 63 15.34 1.26 17.69
CA PRO A 63 14.95 1.97 18.92
C PRO A 63 13.95 3.11 18.70
N ASP A 64 13.76 3.59 17.47
CA ASP A 64 12.98 4.82 17.22
C ASP A 64 11.48 4.61 17.48
N TYR A 65 10.93 3.44 17.14
CA TYR A 65 9.51 3.12 17.30
C TYR A 65 9.30 1.66 17.68
N THR A 66 8.08 1.32 18.10
CA THR A 66 7.77 -0.05 18.51
C THR A 66 7.66 -0.96 17.30
N VAL A 67 8.34 -2.11 17.32
CA VAL A 67 8.23 -3.14 16.28
C VAL A 67 7.66 -4.42 16.88
N LYS A 68 6.60 -4.95 16.25
CA LYS A 68 5.99 -6.24 16.58
C LYS A 68 6.21 -7.20 15.42
N THR A 69 6.64 -8.42 15.74
CA THR A 69 6.94 -9.46 14.75
C THR A 69 6.01 -10.64 14.89
N TYR A 70 5.67 -11.29 13.78
CA TYR A 70 4.85 -12.51 13.78
C TYR A 70 5.39 -13.55 12.80
N ALA A 71 5.12 -14.81 13.08
CA ALA A 71 5.57 -15.93 12.28
C ALA A 71 4.78 -16.05 10.96
N VAL A 72 5.44 -16.52 9.92
CA VAL A 72 4.85 -16.70 8.58
C VAL A 72 5.13 -18.09 8.02
N PRO A 73 4.24 -18.64 7.17
CA PRO A 73 4.33 -20.02 6.71
C PRO A 73 5.24 -20.18 5.48
N TYR A 74 6.31 -19.39 5.37
CA TYR A 74 7.26 -19.45 4.25
C TYR A 74 8.67 -19.06 4.70
N THR A 75 9.66 -19.52 3.95
CA THR A 75 11.08 -19.22 4.11
C THR A 75 11.52 -18.05 3.23
N LEU A 76 12.67 -17.44 3.55
CA LEU A 76 13.23 -16.37 2.72
C LEU A 76 13.53 -16.85 1.29
N GLU A 77 13.90 -18.12 1.12
CA GLU A 77 14.16 -18.74 -0.18
C GLU A 77 12.87 -18.80 -1.02
N GLU A 78 11.76 -19.28 -0.47
CA GLU A 78 10.46 -19.33 -1.17
C GLU A 78 9.98 -17.93 -1.57
N LEU A 79 10.15 -16.94 -0.69
CA LEU A 79 9.82 -15.55 -0.99
C LEU A 79 10.70 -14.98 -2.12
N ASN A 80 12.00 -15.26 -2.09
CA ASN A 80 12.93 -14.85 -3.15
C ASN A 80 12.60 -15.52 -4.49
N ASN A 81 12.27 -16.82 -4.49
CA ASN A 81 11.93 -17.56 -5.70
C ASN A 81 10.64 -17.03 -6.34
N ALA A 82 9.59 -16.80 -5.54
CA ALA A 82 8.35 -16.21 -6.04
C ALA A 82 8.57 -14.82 -6.66
N PHE A 83 9.42 -13.99 -6.04
CA PHE A 83 9.76 -12.67 -6.57
C PHE A 83 10.62 -12.76 -7.85
N HIS A 84 11.56 -13.71 -7.89
CA HIS A 84 12.40 -13.96 -9.06
C HIS A 84 11.57 -14.39 -10.27
N GLU A 85 10.66 -15.37 -10.09
CA GLU A 85 9.73 -15.80 -11.15
C GLU A 85 8.86 -14.66 -11.66
N TYR A 86 8.33 -13.83 -10.75
CA TYR A 86 7.56 -12.64 -11.11
C TYR A 86 8.37 -11.67 -11.97
N TYR A 87 9.56 -11.27 -11.51
CA TYR A 87 10.41 -10.35 -12.25
C TYR A 87 10.88 -10.93 -13.59
N MET A 88 11.30 -12.19 -13.64
CA MET A 88 11.77 -12.83 -14.87
C MET A 88 10.66 -12.94 -15.92
N SER A 89 9.42 -13.26 -15.52
CA SER A 89 8.29 -13.32 -16.46
C SER A 89 7.98 -11.98 -17.17
N HIS A 90 8.42 -10.85 -16.59
CA HIS A 90 8.29 -9.53 -17.21
C HIS A 90 9.48 -9.17 -18.11
N LEU A 91 10.63 -9.86 -17.96
CA LEU A 91 11.85 -9.58 -18.70
C LEU A 91 12.16 -10.58 -19.82
N GLU A 92 11.67 -11.81 -19.73
CA GLU A 92 11.97 -12.88 -20.70
C GLU A 92 11.48 -12.57 -22.12
N GLY A 93 10.53 -11.65 -22.29
CA GLY A 93 10.07 -11.21 -23.60
C GLY A 93 9.42 -12.32 -24.43
N LEU A 94 8.76 -13.28 -23.78
CA LEU A 94 8.06 -14.39 -24.44
C LEU A 94 7.04 -13.88 -25.49
N PRO A 95 6.79 -14.62 -26.58
CA PRO A 95 5.78 -14.22 -27.56
C PRO A 95 4.37 -14.35 -26.99
N PHE A 96 3.43 -13.57 -27.54
CA PHE A 96 2.00 -13.74 -27.23
C PHE A 96 1.50 -15.13 -27.70
N PRO A 97 0.71 -15.87 -26.89
CA PRO A 97 0.15 -15.50 -25.58
C PRO A 97 0.98 -15.97 -24.37
N GLN A 98 2.16 -16.55 -24.58
CA GLN A 98 2.97 -17.18 -23.52
C GLN A 98 3.42 -16.17 -22.47
N ASN A 99 3.79 -14.95 -22.88
CA ASN A 99 4.08 -13.85 -21.95
C ASN A 99 2.92 -13.53 -21.02
N VAL A 100 1.70 -13.37 -21.55
CA VAL A 100 0.51 -13.04 -20.76
C VAL A 100 0.24 -14.15 -19.75
N VAL A 101 0.33 -15.42 -20.16
CA VAL A 101 0.13 -16.56 -19.26
C VAL A 101 1.21 -16.62 -18.19
N ALA A 102 2.48 -16.38 -18.55
CA ALA A 102 3.60 -16.38 -17.60
C ALA A 102 3.45 -15.26 -16.56
N GLN A 103 3.16 -14.03 -16.99
CA GLN A 103 2.93 -12.87 -16.12
C GLN A 103 1.70 -13.05 -15.23
N TYR A 104 0.63 -13.65 -15.77
CA TYR A 104 -0.54 -14.00 -14.98
C TYR A 104 -0.18 -14.97 -13.84
N ARG A 105 0.45 -16.09 -14.18
CA ARG A 105 0.79 -17.14 -13.20
C ARG A 105 1.76 -16.62 -12.14
N SER A 106 2.83 -15.96 -12.56
CA SER A 106 3.82 -15.42 -11.64
C SER A 106 3.23 -14.32 -10.75
N GLY A 107 2.34 -13.48 -11.30
CA GLY A 107 1.54 -12.51 -10.56
C GLY A 107 0.69 -13.16 -9.47
N MET A 108 -0.09 -14.18 -9.82
CA MET A 108 -0.88 -14.94 -8.85
C MET A 108 -0.01 -15.55 -7.75
N THR A 109 1.14 -16.13 -8.11
CA THR A 109 2.09 -16.71 -7.15
C THR A 109 2.62 -15.64 -6.19
N ILE A 110 3.17 -14.52 -6.67
CA ILE A 110 3.77 -13.52 -5.79
C ILE A 110 2.74 -12.84 -4.89
N PHE A 111 1.56 -12.49 -5.41
CA PHE A 111 0.51 -11.86 -4.60
C PHE A 111 -0.05 -12.82 -3.54
N SER A 112 -0.21 -14.11 -3.87
CA SER A 112 -0.61 -15.14 -2.89
C SER A 112 0.46 -15.35 -1.82
N THR A 113 1.74 -15.43 -2.21
CA THR A 113 2.86 -15.56 -1.26
C THR A 113 2.94 -14.35 -0.32
N LEU A 114 2.83 -13.13 -0.85
CA LEU A 114 2.81 -11.92 -0.03
C LEU A 114 1.57 -11.85 0.87
N PHE A 115 0.38 -12.22 0.38
CA PHE A 115 -0.83 -12.22 1.20
C PHE A 115 -0.82 -13.30 2.30
N SER A 116 -0.02 -14.36 2.15
CA SER A 116 0.17 -15.36 3.21
C SER A 116 0.73 -14.76 4.51
N GLN A 117 1.43 -13.61 4.44
CA GLN A 117 1.82 -12.82 5.60
C GLN A 117 0.60 -12.42 6.42
N CYS A 118 -0.47 -11.97 5.76
CA CYS A 118 -1.69 -11.59 6.46
C CYS A 118 -2.37 -12.78 7.14
N LYS A 119 -2.37 -13.94 6.48
CA LYS A 119 -2.86 -15.18 7.10
C LYS A 119 -2.03 -15.55 8.33
N GLY A 120 -0.71 -15.38 8.28
CA GLY A 120 0.19 -15.57 9.43
C GLY A 120 -0.11 -14.62 10.58
N LEU A 121 -0.35 -13.33 10.29
CA LEU A 121 -0.74 -12.32 11.28
C LEU A 121 -2.01 -12.74 12.03
N PHE A 122 -3.07 -13.08 11.30
CA PHE A 122 -4.35 -13.47 11.89
C PHE A 122 -4.35 -14.90 12.47
N GLY A 123 -3.43 -15.75 12.04
CA GLY A 123 -3.16 -17.06 12.66
C GLY A 123 -2.43 -16.94 14.00
N ASN A 124 -1.78 -15.80 14.27
CA ASN A 124 -1.09 -15.55 15.53
C ASN A 124 -2.05 -14.95 16.58
N LYS A 125 -2.43 -15.76 17.56
CA LYS A 125 -3.38 -15.37 18.63
C LYS A 125 -2.92 -14.16 19.44
N GLU A 126 -1.62 -14.08 19.76
CA GLU A 126 -1.07 -12.96 20.52
C GLU A 126 -1.19 -11.66 19.73
N MET A 127 -1.00 -11.72 18.40
CA MET A 127 -1.13 -10.55 17.54
C MET A 127 -2.56 -10.09 17.38
N VAL A 128 -3.49 -11.02 17.16
CA VAL A 128 -4.92 -10.71 17.12
C VAL A 128 -5.38 -10.10 18.44
N GLN A 129 -4.96 -10.67 19.57
CA GLN A 129 -5.28 -10.12 20.89
C GLN A 129 -4.69 -8.72 21.07
N TYR A 130 -3.44 -8.50 20.65
CA TYR A 130 -2.80 -7.19 20.71
C TYR A 130 -3.54 -6.14 19.89
N LEU A 131 -3.92 -6.48 18.64
CA LEU A 131 -4.69 -5.59 17.76
C LEU A 131 -6.02 -5.16 18.41
N ASN A 132 -6.74 -6.11 19.03
CA ASN A 132 -8.02 -5.85 19.69
C ASN A 132 -7.91 -4.97 20.95
N GLN A 133 -6.75 -4.96 21.61
CA GLN A 133 -6.57 -4.25 22.89
C GLN A 133 -5.88 -2.90 22.76
N SER A 134 -5.25 -2.62 21.62
CA SER A 134 -4.29 -1.50 21.50
C SER A 134 -4.90 -0.14 21.17
N ASN A 135 -6.17 -0.08 20.73
CA ASN A 135 -6.91 1.14 20.35
C ASN A 135 -6.07 2.12 19.52
N PHE A 136 -5.91 1.84 18.22
CA PHE A 136 -5.18 2.71 17.30
C PHE A 136 -6.08 3.82 16.74
N ASP A 137 -5.55 5.03 16.62
CA ASP A 137 -6.27 6.18 16.06
C ASP A 137 -6.37 6.10 14.53
N ALA A 138 -5.35 5.52 13.87
CA ALA A 138 -5.36 5.26 12.44
C ALA A 138 -4.33 4.18 12.06
N ILE A 139 -4.50 3.64 10.85
CA ILE A 139 -3.53 2.73 10.22
C ILE A 139 -2.87 3.41 9.03
N LEU A 140 -1.55 3.43 9.01
CA LEU A 140 -0.76 3.79 7.83
C LEU A 140 -0.30 2.51 7.13
N THR A 141 -0.68 2.29 5.89
CA THR A 141 -0.37 1.03 5.18
C THR A 141 -0.02 1.24 3.72
N ASP A 142 0.93 0.47 3.20
CA ASP A 142 1.02 0.26 1.75
C ASP A 142 0.01 -0.85 1.37
N PRO A 143 -1.05 -0.52 0.63
CA PRO A 143 -2.21 -1.39 0.48
C PRO A 143 -2.04 -2.40 -0.66
N VAL A 144 -0.89 -2.49 -1.33
CA VAL A 144 -0.71 -3.34 -2.53
C VAL A 144 -1.01 -4.82 -2.27
N THR A 145 -0.63 -5.34 -1.09
CA THR A 145 -0.92 -6.71 -0.63
C THR A 145 -2.22 -6.80 0.17
N MET A 146 -2.88 -5.65 0.39
CA MET A 146 -4.12 -5.46 1.15
C MET A 146 -4.10 -5.93 2.62
N CYS A 147 -2.98 -6.37 3.19
CA CYS A 147 -3.02 -6.84 4.58
C CYS A 147 -3.39 -5.73 5.57
N GLY A 148 -2.83 -4.52 5.41
CA GLY A 148 -3.22 -3.39 6.24
C GLY A 148 -4.68 -2.97 6.04
N THR A 149 -5.23 -3.16 4.84
CA THR A 149 -6.66 -2.96 4.56
C THR A 149 -7.52 -3.96 5.33
N VAL A 150 -7.14 -5.24 5.37
CA VAL A 150 -7.83 -6.27 6.16
C VAL A 150 -7.77 -5.93 7.65
N VAL A 151 -6.59 -5.55 8.17
CA VAL A 151 -6.42 -5.14 9.56
C VAL A 151 -7.31 -3.94 9.89
N ALA A 152 -7.36 -2.93 9.04
CA ALA A 152 -8.19 -1.74 9.25
C ALA A 152 -9.67 -2.06 9.33
N ASN A 153 -10.16 -2.93 8.46
CA ASN A 153 -11.55 -3.38 8.50
C ASN A 153 -11.83 -4.27 9.73
N TYR A 154 -10.87 -5.10 10.15
CA TYR A 154 -11.02 -5.97 11.33
C TYR A 154 -11.13 -5.17 12.63
N ILE A 155 -10.23 -4.22 12.88
CA ILE A 155 -10.28 -3.39 14.09
C ILE A 155 -11.13 -2.12 13.93
N SER A 156 -11.79 -1.94 12.78
CA SER A 156 -12.62 -0.76 12.47
C SER A 156 -11.89 0.59 12.65
N ALA A 157 -10.61 0.65 12.24
CA ALA A 157 -9.79 1.85 12.33
C ALA A 157 -9.72 2.58 10.97
N PRO A 158 -9.67 3.93 10.95
CA PRO A 158 -9.48 4.67 9.71
C PRO A 158 -8.10 4.36 9.11
N SER A 159 -8.06 4.19 7.79
CA SER A 159 -6.82 3.84 7.08
C SER A 159 -6.32 4.98 6.19
N ILE A 160 -5.00 5.12 6.16
CA ILE A 160 -4.22 6.02 5.35
C ILE A 160 -3.36 5.15 4.43
N PHE A 161 -3.67 5.17 3.14
CA PHE A 161 -2.95 4.40 2.14
C PHE A 161 -1.73 5.16 1.67
N PHE A 162 -0.55 4.53 1.73
CA PHE A 162 0.72 5.06 1.28
C PHE A 162 1.20 4.25 0.08
N MET A 163 0.92 4.72 -1.13
CA MET A 163 0.98 3.86 -2.32
C MET A 163 1.50 4.55 -3.57
N ARG A 164 2.08 3.77 -4.50
CA ARG A 164 2.42 4.25 -5.85
C ARG A 164 1.29 4.02 -6.86
N GLY A 165 0.48 2.99 -6.67
CA GLY A 165 -0.55 2.59 -7.62
C GLY A 165 -1.06 1.19 -7.30
N PHE A 166 -2.28 0.89 -7.74
CA PHE A 166 -2.80 -0.47 -7.80
C PHE A 166 -2.78 -0.95 -9.25
N PRO A 167 -2.60 -2.26 -9.50
CA PRO A 167 -2.96 -2.86 -10.78
C PRO A 167 -4.38 -2.45 -11.21
N CYS A 168 -4.62 -2.43 -12.52
CA CYS A 168 -5.93 -2.12 -13.11
C CYS A 168 -6.51 -0.74 -12.77
N GLY A 169 -5.75 0.16 -12.13
CA GLY A 169 -6.24 1.48 -11.75
C GLY A 169 -7.28 1.46 -10.63
N LEU A 170 -7.29 0.42 -9.78
CA LEU A 170 -8.30 0.23 -8.73
C LEU A 170 -8.42 1.41 -7.76
N HIS A 171 -7.34 2.15 -7.50
CA HIS A 171 -7.35 3.37 -6.67
C HIS A 171 -8.23 4.48 -7.27
N TYR A 172 -8.34 4.59 -8.59
CA TYR A 172 -9.27 5.54 -9.20
C TYR A 172 -10.71 5.04 -9.10
N THR A 173 -10.93 3.75 -9.39
CA THR A 173 -12.27 3.14 -9.31
C THR A 173 -12.85 3.19 -7.89
N ALA A 174 -12.04 2.86 -6.87
CA ALA A 174 -12.44 2.89 -5.47
C ALA A 174 -12.79 4.31 -4.99
N ASN A 175 -12.09 5.33 -5.49
CA ASN A 175 -12.42 6.73 -5.19
C ASN A 175 -13.47 7.32 -6.14
N GLN A 176 -14.06 6.52 -7.04
CA GLN A 176 -15.02 6.97 -8.05
C GLN A 176 -14.47 8.09 -8.97
N CYS A 177 -13.14 8.14 -9.14
CA CYS A 177 -12.47 9.04 -10.04
C CYS A 177 -12.67 8.58 -11.50
N PRO A 178 -13.08 9.46 -12.43
CA PRO A 178 -13.10 9.13 -13.85
C PRO A 178 -11.73 8.68 -14.35
N ASN A 179 -11.68 7.53 -15.03
CA ASN A 179 -10.46 6.98 -15.61
C ASN A 179 -10.66 6.58 -17.09
N PRO A 180 -10.83 7.55 -18.01
CA PRO A 180 -11.34 7.25 -19.35
C PRO A 180 -10.29 6.60 -20.26
N VAL A 181 -10.61 5.39 -20.73
CA VAL A 181 -9.74 4.60 -21.63
C VAL A 181 -9.53 5.23 -23.01
N SER A 182 -10.24 6.30 -23.33
CA SER A 182 -10.10 6.98 -24.62
C SER A 182 -8.87 7.89 -24.68
N TYR A 183 -8.33 8.34 -23.54
CA TYR A 183 -7.14 9.21 -23.49
C TYR A 183 -6.21 8.92 -22.31
N VAL A 184 -6.61 8.06 -21.37
CA VAL A 184 -5.70 7.53 -20.36
C VAL A 184 -5.22 6.15 -20.81
N PRO A 185 -3.94 5.99 -21.19
CA PRO A 185 -3.41 4.70 -21.59
C PRO A 185 -3.31 3.74 -20.39
N ARG A 186 -3.60 2.46 -20.64
CA ARG A 186 -3.45 1.35 -19.71
C ARG A 186 -1.98 0.99 -19.60
N LEU A 187 -1.60 0.47 -18.44
CA LEU A 187 -0.23 0.01 -18.21
C LEU A 187 0.16 -1.03 -19.28
N PHE A 188 1.42 -1.00 -19.69
CA PHE A 188 2.01 -1.88 -20.70
C PHE A 188 1.47 -1.77 -22.14
N THR A 189 0.54 -0.87 -22.44
CA THR A 189 0.18 -0.53 -23.83
C THR A 189 1.23 0.37 -24.49
N PHE A 190 2.04 1.07 -23.69
CA PHE A 190 3.00 2.09 -24.14
C PHE A 190 2.37 3.24 -24.96
N ASN A 191 1.05 3.35 -24.93
CA ASN A 191 0.31 4.42 -25.57
C ASN A 191 0.51 5.75 -24.82
N SER A 192 0.29 6.86 -25.53
CA SER A 192 0.28 8.22 -24.96
C SER A 192 -1.16 8.71 -24.70
N ASP A 193 -1.33 9.95 -24.23
CA ASP A 193 -2.65 10.61 -24.17
C ASP A 193 -3.23 10.95 -25.55
N ARG A 194 -2.39 10.86 -26.60
CA ARG A 194 -2.77 11.06 -28.00
C ARG A 194 -2.81 9.72 -28.73
N MET A 195 -3.90 8.98 -28.53
CA MET A 195 -4.16 7.71 -29.21
C MET A 195 -4.97 7.89 -30.50
N THR A 196 -4.55 7.17 -31.54
CA THR A 196 -5.32 6.84 -32.75
C THR A 196 -6.56 6.01 -32.42
N PHE A 197 -7.44 5.80 -33.39
CA PHE A 197 -8.62 4.95 -33.20
C PHE A 197 -8.24 3.52 -32.76
N PHE A 198 -7.25 2.90 -33.42
CA PHE A 198 -6.86 1.52 -33.11
C PHE A 198 -6.17 1.40 -31.76
N GLU A 199 -5.32 2.36 -31.38
CA GLU A 199 -4.73 2.40 -30.04
C GLU A 199 -5.82 2.56 -28.96
N ARG A 200 -6.88 3.34 -29.21
CA ARG A 200 -8.03 3.42 -28.28
C ARG A 200 -8.79 2.10 -28.16
N VAL A 201 -8.95 1.37 -29.27
CA VAL A 201 -9.58 0.05 -29.27
C VAL A 201 -8.73 -0.94 -28.47
N GLU A 202 -7.43 -1.00 -28.72
CA GLU A 202 -6.48 -1.79 -27.94
C GLU A 202 -6.56 -1.43 -26.45
N ASN A 203 -6.50 -0.15 -26.13
CA ASN A 203 -6.53 0.34 -24.76
C ASN A 203 -7.83 -0.05 -24.02
N ALA A 204 -8.97 -0.01 -24.72
CA ALA A 204 -10.25 -0.47 -24.18
C ALA A 204 -10.29 -1.99 -23.97
N LEU A 205 -9.71 -2.77 -24.89
CA LEU A 205 -9.62 -4.23 -24.76
C LEU A 205 -8.74 -4.61 -23.55
N VAL A 206 -7.60 -3.96 -23.37
CA VAL A 206 -6.74 -4.17 -22.20
C VAL A 206 -7.49 -3.83 -20.91
N ALA A 207 -8.21 -2.71 -20.87
CA ALA A 207 -9.00 -2.33 -19.70
C ALA A 207 -10.07 -3.36 -19.32
N ILE A 208 -10.69 -4.02 -20.31
CA ILE A 208 -11.67 -5.09 -20.06
C ILE A 208 -10.97 -6.34 -19.50
N LEU A 209 -9.83 -6.73 -20.06
CA LEU A 209 -9.07 -7.91 -19.60
C LEU A 209 -8.54 -7.73 -18.17
N GLU A 210 -8.11 -6.52 -17.84
CA GLU A 210 -7.62 -6.16 -16.50
C GLU A 210 -8.68 -6.38 -15.40
N LEU A 211 -9.97 -6.18 -15.68
CA LEU A 211 -11.03 -6.40 -14.69
C LEU A 211 -11.02 -7.83 -14.15
N GLY A 212 -10.96 -8.83 -15.04
CA GLY A 212 -10.89 -10.23 -14.63
C GLY A 212 -9.60 -10.54 -13.89
N TYR A 213 -8.46 -10.06 -14.40
CA TYR A 213 -7.15 -10.27 -13.80
C TYR A 213 -7.04 -9.75 -12.35
N CYS A 214 -7.52 -8.53 -12.10
CA CYS A 214 -7.44 -7.94 -10.78
C CYS A 214 -8.42 -8.56 -9.78
N GLU A 215 -9.62 -8.95 -10.21
CA GLU A 215 -10.54 -9.71 -9.37
C GLU A 215 -9.91 -11.05 -8.95
N ASP A 216 -9.24 -11.75 -9.87
CA ASP A 216 -8.57 -13.02 -9.56
C ASP A 216 -7.41 -12.84 -8.57
N ILE A 217 -6.52 -11.85 -8.78
CA ILE A 217 -5.40 -11.54 -7.86
C ILE A 217 -5.88 -11.33 -6.43
N TYR A 218 -6.98 -10.59 -6.28
CA TYR A 218 -7.48 -10.17 -4.97
C TYR A 218 -8.60 -11.06 -4.42
N SER A 219 -9.06 -12.06 -5.18
CA SER A 219 -10.11 -13.00 -4.77
C SER A 219 -9.80 -13.69 -3.44
N GLN A 220 -8.53 -14.06 -3.22
CA GLN A 220 -8.08 -14.67 -1.97
C GLN A 220 -8.21 -13.72 -0.78
N VAL A 221 -7.95 -12.42 -0.99
CA VAL A 221 -8.09 -11.39 0.05
C VAL A 221 -9.56 -11.18 0.38
N VAL A 222 -10.41 -11.01 -0.63
CA VAL A 222 -11.85 -10.81 -0.47
C VAL A 222 -12.44 -11.99 0.31
N ARG A 223 -12.18 -13.23 -0.12
CA ARG A 223 -12.67 -14.43 0.56
C ARG A 223 -12.20 -14.50 2.02
N PHE A 224 -10.90 -14.31 2.25
CA PHE A 224 -10.34 -14.36 3.60
C PHE A 224 -10.96 -13.29 4.50
N THR A 225 -11.15 -12.09 3.98
CA THR A 225 -11.72 -10.97 4.74
C THR A 225 -13.20 -11.21 5.04
N SER A 226 -13.97 -11.76 4.10
CA SER A 226 -15.37 -12.13 4.34
C SER A 226 -15.49 -13.18 5.45
N GLU A 227 -14.65 -14.22 5.40
CA GLU A 227 -14.58 -15.25 6.43
C GLU A 227 -14.16 -14.66 7.79
N LEU A 228 -13.17 -13.76 7.81
CA LEU A 228 -12.68 -13.12 9.03
C LEU A 228 -13.74 -12.22 9.69
N LEU A 229 -14.45 -11.41 8.89
CA LEU A 229 -15.45 -10.46 9.35
C LEU A 229 -16.84 -11.07 9.52
N GLN A 230 -17.03 -12.33 9.10
CA GLN A 230 -18.32 -13.03 9.13
C GLN A 230 -19.43 -12.28 8.36
N ARG A 231 -19.04 -11.64 7.24
CA ARG A 231 -19.95 -10.93 6.33
C ARG A 231 -19.35 -10.88 4.93
N ASP A 232 -20.18 -10.79 3.91
CA ASP A 232 -19.68 -10.57 2.56
C ASP A 232 -19.05 -9.17 2.45
N VAL A 233 -17.86 -9.12 1.84
CA VAL A 233 -17.19 -7.88 1.42
C VAL A 233 -16.88 -7.94 -0.07
N THR A 234 -16.75 -6.78 -0.70
CA THR A 234 -16.24 -6.67 -2.08
C THR A 234 -14.85 -6.03 -2.11
N LEU A 235 -14.09 -6.26 -3.17
CA LEU A 235 -12.78 -5.62 -3.37
C LEU A 235 -12.89 -4.09 -3.31
N LEU A 236 -13.88 -3.52 -4.00
CA LEU A 236 -14.09 -2.07 -4.01
C LEU A 236 -14.50 -1.54 -2.64
N GLU A 237 -15.30 -2.27 -1.86
CA GLU A 237 -15.65 -1.87 -0.50
C GLU A 237 -14.40 -1.77 0.39
N LEU A 238 -13.52 -2.79 0.35
CA LEU A 238 -12.28 -2.80 1.12
C LEU A 238 -11.39 -1.61 0.75
N LEU A 239 -11.24 -1.32 -0.54
CA LEU A 239 -10.41 -0.22 -1.01
C LEU A 239 -11.05 1.15 -0.70
N SER A 240 -12.36 1.29 -0.87
CA SER A 240 -13.08 2.56 -0.65
C SER A 240 -13.14 2.96 0.82
N SER A 241 -12.78 2.06 1.75
CA SER A 241 -12.72 2.34 3.19
C SER A 241 -11.58 3.27 3.60
N ALA A 242 -10.62 3.55 2.71
CA ALA A 242 -9.48 4.43 3.00
C ALA A 242 -9.89 5.90 3.16
N SER A 243 -9.50 6.49 4.29
CA SER A 243 -9.78 7.90 4.60
C SER A 243 -8.89 8.85 3.81
N ILE A 244 -7.62 8.49 3.60
CA ILE A 244 -6.63 9.30 2.87
C ILE A 244 -5.80 8.39 1.96
N TRP A 245 -5.52 8.87 0.75
CA TRP A 245 -4.64 8.23 -0.23
C TRP A 245 -3.42 9.10 -0.46
N LEU A 246 -2.31 8.74 0.17
CA LEU A 246 -0.99 9.34 -0.05
C LEU A 246 -0.34 8.68 -1.27
N LEU A 247 -0.38 9.39 -2.40
CA LEU A 247 0.12 8.94 -3.69
C LEU A 247 1.59 9.31 -3.85
N ARG A 248 2.48 8.31 -3.94
CA ARG A 248 3.95 8.45 -4.03
C ARG A 248 4.45 8.92 -5.40
N PHE A 249 3.72 9.83 -6.01
CA PHE A 249 3.98 10.36 -7.33
C PHE A 249 3.50 11.79 -7.45
N ASP A 250 4.10 12.52 -8.38
CA ASP A 250 3.71 13.89 -8.69
C ASP A 250 2.74 13.87 -9.87
N TYR A 251 1.71 14.71 -9.82
CA TYR A 251 0.70 14.80 -10.86
C TYR A 251 1.28 15.24 -12.21
N VAL A 252 2.44 15.92 -12.22
CA VAL A 252 3.13 16.35 -13.45
C VAL A 252 3.55 15.17 -14.33
N PHE A 253 3.76 13.98 -13.75
CA PHE A 253 4.14 12.77 -14.49
C PHE A 253 2.95 11.87 -14.86
N GLU A 254 1.72 12.32 -14.61
CA GLU A 254 0.53 11.51 -14.77
C GLU A 254 -0.41 12.09 -15.83
N TYR A 255 -1.19 11.20 -16.44
CA TYR A 255 -2.22 11.61 -17.40
C TYR A 255 -3.35 12.38 -16.73
N VAL A 256 -3.74 13.49 -17.35
CA VAL A 256 -4.75 14.42 -16.86
C VAL A 256 -6.07 13.69 -16.62
N ARG A 257 -6.51 13.63 -15.35
CA ARG A 257 -7.83 13.13 -14.97
C ARG A 257 -8.27 13.71 -13.63
N PRO A 258 -9.58 13.80 -13.34
CA PRO A 258 -10.06 14.25 -12.04
C PRO A 258 -9.66 13.30 -10.92
N VAL A 259 -9.44 13.85 -9.73
CA VAL A 259 -9.08 13.11 -8.51
C VAL A 259 -9.86 13.65 -7.33
N MET A 260 -10.11 12.80 -6.34
CA MET A 260 -10.85 13.19 -5.14
C MET A 260 -9.98 13.96 -4.14
N PRO A 261 -10.55 14.84 -3.29
CA PRO A 261 -9.79 15.65 -2.33
C PRO A 261 -8.97 14.85 -1.31
N ASN A 262 -9.36 13.60 -1.02
CA ASN A 262 -8.63 12.69 -0.14
C ASN A 262 -7.43 12.02 -0.83
N MET A 263 -7.20 12.25 -2.13
CA MET A 263 -6.05 11.76 -2.88
C MET A 263 -4.95 12.83 -2.93
N ILE A 264 -3.93 12.66 -2.10
CA ILE A 264 -2.87 13.64 -1.86
C ILE A 264 -1.59 13.16 -2.54
N PHE A 265 -1.10 13.94 -3.50
CA PHE A 265 0.15 13.68 -4.21
C PHE A 265 1.33 14.10 -3.34
N ILE A 266 2.18 13.14 -3.03
CA ILE A 266 3.38 13.30 -2.21
C ILE A 266 4.61 12.87 -3.02
N GLY A 267 4.65 13.21 -4.32
CA GLY A 267 5.84 13.05 -5.15
C GLY A 267 7.05 13.76 -4.54
N GLY A 268 8.25 13.18 -4.70
CA GLY A 268 9.50 13.79 -4.24
C GLY A 268 9.84 13.59 -2.76
N ILE A 269 9.01 12.89 -1.96
CA ILE A 269 9.30 12.63 -0.53
C ILE A 269 10.60 11.86 -0.28
N ASN A 270 11.08 11.11 -1.27
CA ASN A 270 12.32 10.33 -1.18
C ASN A 270 13.57 11.15 -1.58
N CYS A 271 13.43 12.41 -1.97
CA CYS A 271 14.56 13.26 -2.31
C CYS A 271 15.26 13.76 -1.04
N ALA A 272 16.53 13.40 -0.87
CA ALA A 272 17.36 13.95 0.20
C ALA A 272 17.57 15.47 -0.01
N GLU A 273 17.78 16.20 1.09
CA GLU A 273 18.25 17.59 0.99
C GLU A 273 19.53 17.65 0.17
N LYS A 274 19.54 18.53 -0.84
CA LYS A 274 20.72 18.73 -1.68
C LYS A 274 21.89 19.19 -0.81
N LYS A 275 22.96 18.41 -0.77
CA LYS A 275 24.26 18.93 -0.35
C LYS A 275 24.71 20.01 -1.34
N PRO A 276 25.35 21.10 -0.89
CA PRO A 276 25.95 22.06 -1.79
C PRO A 276 26.88 21.34 -2.78
N LEU A 277 26.84 21.73 -4.06
CA LEU A 277 27.80 21.20 -5.02
C LEU A 277 29.22 21.58 -4.57
N PRO A 278 30.20 20.66 -4.70
CA PRO A 278 31.60 21.03 -4.52
C PRO A 278 31.91 22.22 -5.44
N LYS A 279 32.64 23.21 -4.92
CA LYS A 279 33.21 24.28 -5.74
C LYS A 279 34.35 23.73 -6.60
#